data_AF-A0A554KL18-F1
#
_entry.id   AF-A0A554KL18-F1
#
_cell.length_a   1.000
_cell.length_b   1.000
_cell.length_c   1.000
_cell.angle_alpha   90.00
_cell.angle_beta   90.00
_cell.angle_gamma   90.00
#
_symmetry.space_group_name_H-M   'P 1'
#
loop_
_entity.id
_entity.type
_entity.pdbx_description
1 polymer ?
#
loop_
_entity_poly.entity_id
_entity_poly.type
_entity_poly.pdbx_seq_one_letter_code
_entity_poly.pdbx_strand_id
1 'polypeptide(L)'
;MIAKLEDLDSVTKQYWTEEDFQELEVATTFAGLRQVAQRVILRMPRPIVQVCGPISTGGLGNVPDNLQIFQSYIEQLQKRGIHIFNQMPFEGPMGRIKLAQTDRGGEKGILYDFYLPLFQSGLISKLYFMPNWYDSIGASWELAQAVRLQIPWEILWEKLDG
;
A
#
# COMPACT_ATOMS: atom_id res chain seq x y z
N MET A 1 -3.04 -13.99 -6.83
CA MET A 1 -2.18 -14.86 -5.99
C MET A 1 -2.07 -14.17 -4.65
N ILE A 2 -2.31 -14.86 -3.53
CA ILE A 2 -2.05 -14.28 -2.21
C ILE A 2 -0.54 -14.43 -1.99
N ALA A 3 0.14 -13.32 -1.69
CA ALA A 3 1.56 -13.37 -1.38
C ALA A 3 1.78 -14.24 -0.14
N LYS A 4 2.86 -14.99 -0.07
CA LYS A 4 3.25 -15.72 1.14
C LYS A 4 4.37 -14.99 1.88
N LEU A 5 4.56 -15.33 3.15
CA LEU A 5 5.60 -14.73 3.99
C LEU A 5 7.02 -14.98 3.43
N GLU A 6 7.24 -16.13 2.77
CA GLU A 6 8.49 -16.45 2.09
C GLU A 6 8.78 -15.60 0.84
N ASP A 7 7.74 -15.02 0.23
CA ASP A 7 7.85 -14.24 -1.02
C ASP A 7 8.19 -12.76 -0.75
N LEU A 8 8.12 -12.31 0.50
CA LEU A 8 8.42 -10.93 0.86
C LEU A 8 9.93 -10.65 0.84
N ASP A 9 10.27 -9.42 0.43
CA ASP A 9 11.63 -8.94 0.59
C ASP A 9 12.06 -8.94 2.07
N SER A 10 13.37 -9.09 2.28
CA SER A 10 13.94 -9.26 3.62
C SER A 10 13.68 -8.11 4.60
N VAL A 11 13.39 -6.89 4.10
CA VAL A 11 13.10 -5.72 4.95
C VAL A 11 11.64 -5.76 5.37
N THR A 12 10.73 -5.92 4.42
CA THR A 12 9.30 -6.04 4.70
C THR A 12 9.05 -7.19 5.67
N LYS A 13 9.64 -8.37 5.42
CA LYS A 13 9.44 -9.59 6.21
C LYS A 13 9.69 -9.43 7.71
N GLN A 14 10.54 -8.49 8.14
CA GLN A 14 10.92 -8.31 9.56
C GLN A 14 9.75 -7.92 10.46
N TYR A 15 8.68 -7.35 9.90
CA TYR A 15 7.56 -6.78 10.66
C TYR A 15 6.29 -7.63 10.61
N TRP A 16 6.33 -8.74 9.85
CA TRP A 16 5.21 -9.65 9.64
C TRP A 16 5.39 -10.92 10.44
N THR A 17 4.29 -11.42 11.00
CA THR A 17 4.21 -12.75 11.60
C THR A 17 3.39 -13.69 10.73
N GLU A 18 3.51 -15.00 10.98
CA GLU A 18 2.64 -15.99 10.35
C GLU A 18 1.15 -15.74 10.66
N GLU A 19 0.85 -15.29 11.88
CA GLU A 19 -0.50 -14.92 12.32
C GLU A 19 -1.07 -13.76 11.48
N ASP A 20 -0.26 -12.75 11.14
CA ASP A 20 -0.74 -11.67 10.27
C ASP A 20 -1.14 -12.18 8.89
N PHE A 21 -0.40 -13.15 8.33
CA PHE A 21 -0.74 -13.78 7.04
C PHE A 21 -1.99 -14.63 7.12
N GLN A 22 -2.16 -15.42 8.19
CA GLN A 22 -3.38 -16.18 8.43
C GLN A 22 -4.59 -15.24 8.52
N GLU A 23 -4.44 -14.10 9.19
CA GLU A 23 -5.50 -13.10 9.26
C GLU A 23 -5.78 -12.42 7.92
N LEU A 24 -4.78 -12.14 7.09
CA LEU A 24 -4.98 -11.66 5.72
C LEU A 24 -5.81 -12.63 4.88
N GLU A 25 -5.55 -13.93 5.01
CA GLU A 25 -6.24 -14.97 4.26
C GLU A 25 -7.73 -15.04 4.62
N VAL A 26 -8.06 -14.97 5.91
CA VAL A 26 -9.44 -15.12 6.40
C VAL A 26 -10.22 -13.80 6.47
N ALA A 27 -9.56 -12.64 6.39
CA ALA A 27 -10.24 -11.35 6.47
C ALA A 27 -11.30 -11.18 5.38
N THR A 28 -12.52 -10.83 5.76
CA THR A 28 -13.64 -10.64 4.82
C THR A 28 -14.02 -9.17 4.60
N THR A 29 -13.35 -8.24 5.30
CA THR A 29 -13.62 -6.80 5.22
C THR A 29 -12.33 -5.99 5.12
N PHE A 30 -12.40 -4.84 4.46
CA PHE A 30 -11.28 -3.89 4.37
C PHE A 30 -10.89 -3.36 5.75
N ALA A 31 -11.84 -3.17 6.66
CA ALA A 31 -11.57 -2.82 8.05
C ALA A 31 -10.77 -3.91 8.79
N GLY A 32 -11.02 -5.20 8.50
CA GLY A 32 -10.22 -6.31 9.00
C GLY A 32 -8.78 -6.28 8.46
N LEU A 33 -8.62 -6.06 7.16
CA LEU A 33 -7.27 -5.87 6.58
C LEU A 33 -6.54 -4.68 7.22
N ARG A 34 -7.25 -3.58 7.49
CA ARG A 34 -6.67 -2.40 8.14
C ARG A 34 -6.14 -2.72 9.55
N GLN A 35 -6.83 -3.58 10.31
CA GLN A 35 -6.34 -4.00 11.63
C GLN A 35 -4.99 -4.71 11.53
N VAL A 36 -4.83 -5.60 10.54
CA VAL A 36 -3.54 -6.24 10.24
C VAL A 36 -2.49 -5.19 9.87
N ALA A 37 -2.82 -4.25 8.97
CA ALA A 37 -1.93 -3.17 8.58
C ALA A 37 -1.44 -2.34 9.78
N GLN A 38 -2.36 -1.95 10.68
CA GLN A 38 -2.02 -1.19 11.88
C GLN A 38 -1.07 -1.97 12.79
N ARG A 39 -1.29 -3.28 13.01
CA ARG A 39 -0.38 -4.10 13.81
C ARG A 39 1.02 -4.16 13.21
N VAL A 40 1.13 -4.42 11.90
CA VAL A 40 2.43 -4.45 11.20
C VAL A 40 3.15 -3.11 11.34
N ILE A 41 2.46 -2.00 11.07
CA ILE A 41 3.01 -0.65 11.16
C ILE A 41 3.45 -0.30 12.59
N LEU A 42 2.77 -0.79 13.63
CA LEU A 42 3.16 -0.56 15.02
C LEU A 42 4.45 -1.31 15.41
N ARG A 43 4.85 -2.35 14.67
CA ARG A 43 6.13 -3.05 14.89
C ARG A 43 7.30 -2.39 14.16
N MET A 44 7.02 -1.47 13.23
CA MET A 44 8.05 -0.82 12.41
C MET A 44 8.73 0.34 13.15
N PRO A 45 10.03 0.57 12.92
CA PRO A 45 10.72 1.77 13.38
C PRO A 45 10.17 3.03 12.68
N ARG A 46 10.19 4.15 13.40
CA ARG A 46 9.70 5.46 12.94
C ARG A 46 10.84 6.31 12.35
N PRO A 47 10.56 7.24 11.41
CA PRO A 47 9.28 7.51 10.74
C PRO A 47 8.90 6.43 9.72
N ILE A 48 7.60 6.30 9.40
CA ILE A 48 7.07 5.32 8.42
C ILE A 48 6.41 6.09 7.28
N VAL A 49 6.70 5.70 6.06
CA VAL A 49 6.21 6.35 4.85
C VAL A 49 5.52 5.35 3.93
N GLN A 50 4.74 5.81 2.96
CA GLN A 50 4.06 4.95 1.99
C GLN A 50 4.34 5.43 0.57
N VAL A 51 4.51 4.49 -0.36
CA VAL A 51 4.56 4.77 -1.81
C VAL A 51 3.13 4.79 -2.36
N CYS A 52 2.85 5.72 -3.26
CA CYS A 52 1.57 5.96 -3.90
C CYS A 52 1.77 6.00 -5.42
N GLY A 53 0.92 5.30 -6.17
CA GLY A 53 1.07 5.21 -7.62
C GLY A 53 0.13 4.20 -8.28
N PRO A 54 0.22 4.03 -9.61
CA PRO A 54 -0.64 3.11 -10.35
C PRO A 54 -0.42 1.66 -9.92
N ILE A 55 -1.51 0.97 -9.56
CA ILE A 55 -1.56 -0.48 -9.41
C ILE A 55 -2.67 -1.02 -10.32
N SER A 56 -3.93 -0.72 -10.00
CA SER A 56 -5.10 -1.22 -10.71
C SER A 56 -5.61 -0.30 -11.82
N THR A 57 -5.31 1.00 -11.73
CA THR A 57 -5.71 2.03 -12.69
C THR A 57 -4.51 2.87 -13.08
N GLY A 58 -4.36 3.17 -14.38
CA GLY A 58 -3.25 3.95 -14.91
C GLY A 58 -1.97 3.15 -15.15
N GLY A 59 -0.86 3.86 -15.36
CA GLY A 59 0.47 3.28 -15.52
C GLY A 59 0.62 2.50 -16.84
N LEU A 60 1.18 1.29 -16.76
CA LEU A 60 1.46 0.42 -17.91
C LEU A 60 0.22 -0.29 -18.48
N GLY A 61 -0.97 0.02 -17.98
CA GLY A 61 -2.23 -0.52 -18.46
C GLY A 61 -2.52 -1.96 -18.04
N ASN A 62 -1.66 -2.59 -17.23
CA ASN A 62 -1.90 -3.89 -16.64
C ASN A 62 -1.35 -3.98 -15.20
N VAL A 63 -2.03 -4.77 -14.37
CA VAL A 63 -1.74 -4.89 -12.93
C VAL A 63 -0.37 -5.52 -12.65
N PRO A 64 0.03 -6.63 -13.29
CA PRO A 64 1.33 -7.26 -13.01
C PRO A 64 2.52 -6.33 -13.23
N ASP A 65 2.56 -5.62 -14.35
CA ASP A 65 3.69 -4.73 -14.65
C ASP A 65 3.70 -3.51 -13.73
N ASN A 66 2.52 -2.97 -13.40
CA ASN A 66 2.39 -1.91 -12.40
C ASN A 66 2.90 -2.35 -11.03
N LEU A 67 2.53 -3.54 -10.56
CA LEU A 67 2.99 -4.11 -9.29
C LEU A 67 4.51 -4.30 -9.27
N GLN A 68 5.11 -4.74 -10.39
CA GLN A 68 6.56 -4.89 -10.50
C GLN A 68 7.28 -3.55 -10.34
N ILE A 69 6.80 -2.50 -11.01
CA ILE A 69 7.36 -1.16 -10.86
C ILE A 69 7.13 -0.65 -9.44
N PHE A 70 5.92 -0.81 -8.90
CA PHE A 70 5.60 -0.36 -7.55
C PHE A 70 6.54 -0.98 -6.50
N GLN A 71 6.76 -2.29 -6.60
CA GLN A 71 7.71 -3.02 -5.74
C GLN A 71 9.14 -2.49 -5.90
N SER A 72 9.59 -2.17 -7.11
CA SER A 72 10.95 -1.64 -7.32
C SER A 72 11.14 -0.28 -6.63
N TYR A 73 10.12 0.57 -6.59
CA TYR A 73 10.16 1.83 -5.82
C TYR A 73 10.28 1.58 -4.31
N ILE A 74 9.51 0.62 -3.78
CA ILE A 74 9.58 0.22 -2.36
C ILE A 74 10.99 -0.24 -2.01
N GLU A 75 11.54 -1.19 -2.77
CA GLU A 75 12.85 -1.78 -2.50
C GLU A 75 13.97 -0.75 -2.55
N GLN A 76 13.91 0.19 -3.49
CA GLN A 76 14.93 1.22 -3.61
C GLN A 76 14.89 2.22 -2.46
N LEU A 77 13.71 2.59 -1.97
CA LEU A 77 13.58 3.43 -0.78
C LEU A 77 14.04 2.68 0.48
N GLN A 78 13.71 1.39 0.60
CA GLN A 78 14.20 0.54 1.70
C GLN A 78 15.74 0.42 1.68
N LYS A 79 16.37 0.27 0.51
CA LYS A 79 17.85 0.28 0.36
C LYS A 79 18.49 1.60 0.81
N ARG A 80 17.75 2.71 0.74
CA ARG A 80 18.17 4.03 1.26
C ARG A 80 17.92 4.18 2.77
N GLY A 81 17.47 3.12 3.46
CA GLY A 81 17.20 3.12 4.90
C GLY A 81 15.85 3.75 5.27
N ILE A 82 14.95 3.93 4.30
CA ILE A 82 13.62 4.51 4.54
C ILE A 82 12.66 3.40 4.96
N HIS A 83 11.95 3.57 6.08
CA HIS A 83 10.95 2.60 6.53
C HIS A 83 9.63 2.79 5.75
N ILE A 84 9.37 1.86 4.83
CA ILE A 84 8.22 1.90 3.93
C ILE A 84 7.15 0.92 4.44
N PHE A 85 5.92 1.40 4.64
CA PHE A 85 4.77 0.51 4.75
C PHE A 85 4.51 -0.12 3.38
N ASN A 86 4.88 -1.40 3.24
CA ASN A 86 4.69 -2.16 2.02
C ASN A 86 3.24 -2.68 1.95
N GLN A 87 2.45 -2.14 1.03
CA GLN A 87 1.05 -2.53 0.83
C GLN A 87 0.86 -3.79 -0.03
N MET A 88 1.93 -4.30 -0.66
CA MET A 88 1.87 -5.44 -1.60
C MET A 88 1.25 -6.71 -1.00
N PRO A 89 1.49 -7.07 0.28
CA PRO A 89 0.84 -8.24 0.89
C PRO A 89 -0.70 -8.13 0.94
N PHE A 90 -1.24 -6.90 0.90
CA PHE A 90 -2.68 -6.66 0.97
C PHE A 90 -3.39 -6.72 -0.39
N GLU A 91 -2.68 -6.62 -1.52
CA GLU A 91 -3.29 -6.54 -2.85
C GLU A 91 -4.13 -7.78 -3.19
N GLY A 92 -3.62 -8.98 -2.87
CA GLY A 92 -4.35 -10.23 -3.05
C GLY A 92 -5.64 -10.30 -2.21
N PRO A 93 -5.55 -10.13 -0.89
CA PRO A 93 -6.72 -10.04 0.00
C PRO A 93 -7.72 -8.93 -0.39
N MET A 94 -7.25 -7.74 -0.73
CA MET A 94 -8.10 -6.64 -1.20
C MET A 94 -8.86 -7.02 -2.47
N GLY A 95 -8.17 -7.64 -3.44
CA GLY A 95 -8.79 -8.17 -4.64
C GLY A 95 -9.87 -9.21 -4.34
N ARG A 96 -9.59 -10.14 -3.42
CA ARG A 96 -10.56 -11.16 -2.98
C ARG A 96 -11.82 -10.54 -2.36
N ILE A 97 -11.65 -9.58 -1.44
CA ILE A 97 -12.78 -8.90 -0.78
C ILE A 97 -13.56 -8.06 -1.80
N LYS A 98 -12.87 -7.34 -2.70
CA LYS A 98 -13.48 -6.56 -3.78
C LYS A 98 -14.36 -7.44 -4.68
N LEU A 99 -13.88 -8.63 -5.07
CA LEU A 99 -14.65 -9.57 -5.90
C LEU A 99 -15.86 -10.17 -5.18
N ALA A 100 -15.80 -10.31 -3.85
CA ALA A 100 -16.91 -10.79 -3.05
C ALA A 100 -18.02 -9.73 -2.83
N GLN A 101 -17.72 -8.45 -3.04
CA GLN A 101 -18.69 -7.36 -3.01
C GLN A 101 -19.31 -7.17 -4.40
N THR A 102 -20.63 -7.28 -4.49
CA THR A 102 -21.37 -7.29 -5.78
C THR A 102 -21.64 -5.91 -6.36
N ASP A 103 -21.27 -4.82 -5.67
CA ASP A 103 -21.46 -3.44 -6.09
C ASP A 103 -20.13 -2.67 -6.21
N ARG A 104 -20.19 -1.41 -6.68
CA ARG A 104 -19.01 -0.51 -6.75
C ARG A 104 -18.42 -0.17 -5.35
N GLY A 105 -18.93 -0.78 -4.28
CA GLY A 105 -18.44 -0.61 -2.91
C GLY A 105 -17.00 -1.05 -2.74
N GLY A 106 -16.51 -2.03 -3.51
CA GLY A 106 -15.15 -2.57 -3.35
C GLY A 106 -14.02 -1.54 -3.51
N GLU A 107 -14.09 -0.65 -4.49
CA GLU A 107 -13.07 0.40 -4.67
C GLU A 107 -13.16 1.47 -3.59
N LYS A 108 -14.39 1.88 -3.24
CA LYS A 108 -14.60 2.83 -2.16
C LYS A 108 -14.16 2.25 -0.82
N GLY A 109 -14.39 0.97 -0.56
CA GLY A 109 -14.00 0.31 0.67
C GLY A 109 -12.48 0.27 0.86
N ILE A 110 -11.71 0.02 -0.20
CA ILE A 110 -10.24 0.13 -0.15
C ILE A 110 -9.83 1.56 0.26
N LEU A 111 -10.39 2.58 -0.39
CA LEU A 111 -10.01 3.96 -0.10
C LEU A 111 -10.48 4.44 1.29
N TYR A 112 -11.75 4.20 1.63
CA TYR A 112 -12.40 4.80 2.80
C TYR A 112 -12.38 3.93 4.05
N ASP A 113 -12.37 2.60 3.92
CA ASP A 113 -12.36 1.70 5.08
C ASP A 113 -10.94 1.22 5.44
N PHE A 114 -10.03 1.16 4.45
CA PHE A 114 -8.63 0.78 4.66
C PHE A 114 -7.69 1.99 4.73
N TYR A 115 -7.51 2.75 3.64
CA TYR A 115 -6.47 3.79 3.58
C TYR A 115 -6.82 5.05 4.37
N LEU A 116 -8.03 5.58 4.27
CA LEU A 116 -8.41 6.83 4.95
C LEU A 116 -8.17 6.75 6.47
N PRO A 117 -8.63 5.71 7.19
CA PRO A 117 -8.40 5.65 8.63
C PRO A 117 -6.93 5.40 8.97
N LEU A 118 -6.17 4.76 8.07
CA LEU A 118 -4.73 4.60 8.22
C LEU A 118 -4.01 5.95 8.14
N PHE A 119 -4.37 6.80 7.18
CA PHE A 119 -3.85 8.17 7.09
C PHE A 119 -4.27 9.03 8.27
N GLN A 120 -5.53 8.94 8.70
CA GLN A 120 -6.04 9.68 9.87
C GLN A 120 -5.37 9.26 11.18
N SER A 121 -4.84 8.05 11.27
CA SER A 121 -4.16 7.57 12.48
C SER A 121 -2.82 8.29 12.76
N GLY A 122 -2.27 9.00 11.78
CA GLY A 122 -0.95 9.63 11.88
C GLY A 122 0.21 8.62 11.86
N LEU A 123 -0.07 7.33 11.63
CA LEU A 123 0.98 6.31 11.57
C LEU A 123 1.83 6.41 10.28
N ILE A 124 1.31 7.02 9.21
CA ILE A 124 2.08 7.29 7.99
C ILE A 124 2.49 8.76 8.01
N SER A 125 3.79 9.02 8.10
CA SER A 125 4.34 10.37 8.28
C SER A 125 4.63 11.10 6.97
N LYS A 126 4.67 10.40 5.83
CA LYS A 126 4.88 10.99 4.50
C LYS A 126 4.40 10.06 3.40
N LEU A 127 3.90 10.62 2.30
CA LEU A 127 3.55 9.91 1.08
C LEU A 127 4.52 10.22 -0.06
N TYR A 128 4.95 9.17 -0.75
CA TYR A 128 5.85 9.23 -1.89
C TYR A 128 5.08 8.89 -3.16
N PHE A 129 4.96 9.82 -4.09
CA PHE A 129 4.22 9.61 -5.34
C PHE A 129 5.18 9.22 -6.46
N MET A 130 4.91 8.09 -7.11
CA MET A 130 5.60 7.67 -8.34
C MET A 130 5.37 8.71 -9.46
N PRO A 131 6.29 8.92 -10.42
CA PRO A 131 6.15 9.93 -11.48
C PRO A 131 4.80 9.93 -12.21
N ASN A 132 4.25 8.75 -12.46
CA ASN A 132 3.00 8.53 -13.18
C ASN A 132 1.77 8.40 -12.25
N TRP A 133 1.86 8.90 -11.01
CA TRP A 133 0.76 8.84 -10.04
C TRP A 133 -0.54 9.44 -10.58
N TYR A 134 -0.45 10.47 -11.41
CA TYR A 134 -1.60 11.20 -11.95
C TYR A 134 -2.48 10.36 -12.88
N ASP A 135 -1.96 9.24 -13.41
CA ASP A 135 -2.75 8.28 -14.19
C ASP A 135 -3.62 7.37 -13.32
N SER A 136 -3.41 7.37 -12.00
CA SER A 136 -4.14 6.54 -11.05
C SER A 136 -5.22 7.31 -10.32
N ILE A 137 -6.44 6.80 -10.37
CA ILE A 137 -7.57 7.34 -9.58
C ILE A 137 -7.27 7.20 -8.08
N GLY A 138 -6.69 6.06 -7.67
CA GLY A 138 -6.30 5.79 -6.29
C GLY A 138 -5.25 6.78 -5.81
N ALA A 139 -4.13 6.90 -6.52
CA ALA A 139 -3.06 7.81 -6.12
C ALA A 139 -3.49 9.29 -6.15
N SER A 140 -4.35 9.67 -7.10
CA SER A 140 -4.93 11.02 -7.11
C SER A 140 -5.80 11.29 -5.87
N TRP A 141 -6.59 10.31 -5.44
CA TRP A 141 -7.35 10.39 -4.19
C TRP A 141 -6.43 10.45 -2.97
N GLU A 142 -5.35 9.67 -2.94
CA GLU A 142 -4.35 9.68 -1.86
C GLU A 142 -3.67 11.05 -1.74
N LEU A 143 -3.30 11.68 -2.86
CA LEU A 143 -2.74 13.04 -2.85
C LEU A 143 -3.75 14.06 -2.29
N ALA A 144 -5.02 13.95 -2.69
CA ALA A 144 -6.07 14.80 -2.13
C ALA A 144 -6.23 14.61 -0.61
N GLN A 145 -6.09 13.38 -0.10
CA GLN A 145 -6.08 13.12 1.34
C GLN A 145 -4.81 13.66 2.02
N ALA A 146 -3.65 13.54 1.38
CA ALA A 146 -2.39 14.07 1.91
C ALA A 146 -2.51 15.59 2.13
N VAL A 147 -3.03 16.31 1.14
CA VAL A 147 -3.29 17.75 1.24
C VAL A 147 -4.30 18.05 2.35
N ARG A 148 -5.44 17.34 2.38
CA ARG A 148 -6.50 17.56 3.37
C ARG A 148 -6.06 17.30 4.81
N LEU A 149 -5.24 16.27 5.02
CA LEU A 149 -4.75 15.82 6.32
C LEU A 149 -3.39 16.43 6.69
N GLN A 150 -2.81 17.27 5.82
CA GLN A 150 -1.49 17.87 6.00
C GLN A 150 -0.37 16.83 6.18
N ILE A 151 -0.48 15.69 5.52
CA ILE A 151 0.58 14.68 5.47
C ILE A 151 1.62 15.17 4.46
N PRO A 152 2.89 15.30 4.84
CA PRO A 152 3.97 15.61 3.90
C PRO A 152 3.95 14.68 2.70
N TRP A 153 4.20 15.21 1.51
CA TRP A 153 4.27 14.42 0.30
C TRP A 153 5.35 14.91 -0.65
N GLU A 154 5.90 14.01 -1.45
CA GLU A 154 6.81 14.35 -2.55
C GLU A 154 6.66 13.42 -3.74
N ILE A 155 7.00 13.93 -4.93
CA ILE A 155 7.08 13.13 -6.15
C ILE A 155 8.50 12.61 -6.30
N LEU A 156 8.63 11.31 -6.59
CA LEU A 156 9.90 10.66 -6.88
C LEU A 156 10.28 10.93 -8.34
N TRP A 157 10.94 12.06 -8.62
CA TRP A 157 11.28 12.47 -10.00
C TRP A 157 12.34 11.62 -10.68
N GLU A 158 13.13 10.87 -9.91
CA GLU A 158 14.11 9.95 -10.45
C GLU A 158 13.39 8.71 -10.99
N LYS A 159 13.63 8.37 -12.27
CA LYS A 159 13.51 6.98 -12.67
C LYS A 159 14.52 6.22 -11.82
N LEU A 160 13.97 5.49 -10.88
CA LEU A 160 14.72 4.67 -9.96
C LEU A 160 15.32 3.52 -10.78
N ASP A 161 16.57 3.70 -11.23
CA ASP A 161 17.30 2.79 -12.13
C ASP A 161 17.20 1.34 -11.62
N GLY A 162 16.76 0.44 -12.51
CA GLY A 162 16.68 -1.01 -12.29
C GLY A 162 17.92 -1.72 -12.76
#